data_AF-A0A0Q0XRL6-F1
#
_entry.id   AF-A0A0Q0XRL6-F1
#
_cell.length_a   1.000
_cell.length_b   1.000
_cell.length_c   1.000
_cell.angle_alpha   90.00
_cell.angle_beta   90.00
_cell.angle_gamma   90.00
#
_symmetry.space_group_name_H-M   'P 1'
#
loop_
_entity.id
_entity.type
_entity.pdbx_description
1 polymer ?
#
loop_
_entity_poly.entity_id
_entity_poly.type
_entity_poly.pdbx_seq_one_letter_code
_entity_poly.pdbx_strand_id
1 'polypeptide(L)' 'MDLIHYQPIVNSIIYSLLGFVILLVAYFIIEKMTPENTWKEVVEKNNIAVAIVLAAFIIGISMIISAAIHG' A
#
# COMPACT_ATOMS: atom_id res chain seq x y z
N MET A 1 7.86 1.39 38.01
CA MET A 1 6.82 2.07 37.20
C MET A 1 7.48 2.43 35.88
N ASP A 2 7.85 1.40 35.10
CA ASP A 2 8.57 1.56 33.82
C ASP A 2 7.61 1.28 32.68
N LEU A 3 6.49 2.01 32.69
CA LEU A 3 5.29 1.69 31.91
C LEU A 3 5.38 2.10 30.42
N ILE A 4 6.50 2.65 29.96
CA ILE A 4 6.69 3.04 28.57
C ILE A 4 8.09 2.67 28.11
N HIS A 5 8.24 1.48 27.51
CA HIS A 5 9.37 1.22 26.63
C HIS A 5 9.12 1.98 25.32
N TYR A 6 9.83 3.08 25.10
CA TYR A 6 9.68 3.92 23.90
C TYR A 6 10.20 3.23 22.62
N GLN A 7 11.19 2.35 22.75
CA GLN A 7 11.75 1.57 21.63
C GLN A 7 10.69 0.91 20.72
N PRO A 8 9.76 0.08 21.23
CA PRO A 8 8.76 -0.59 20.39
C PRO A 8 7.80 0.38 19.70
N ILE A 9 7.43 1.49 20.34
CA ILE A 9 6.53 2.50 19.76
C ILE A 9 7.21 3.19 18.59
N VAL A 10 8.46 3.60 18.76
CA VAL A 10 9.26 4.24 17.71
C VAL A 10 9.46 3.28 16.53
N ASN A 11 9.79 2.02 16.80
CA ASN A 11 9.95 1.01 15.76
C ASN A 11 8.66 0.77 14.97
N SER A 12 7.51 0.66 15.63
CA SER A 12 6.21 0.47 14.96
C SER A 12 5.86 1.64 14.03
N ILE A 13 6.16 2.87 14.45
CA ILE A 13 5.95 4.06 13.60
C ILE A 13 6.86 4.01 12.37
N ILE A 14 8.14 3.67 12.54
CA ILE A 14 9.10 3.58 11.44
C ILE A 14 8.67 2.50 10.43
N TYR A 15 8.32 1.30 10.89
CA TYR A 15 7.91 0.22 9.99
C TYR A 15 6.55 0.47 9.31
N SER A 16 5.61 1.11 10.01
CA SER A 16 4.34 1.53 9.40
C SER A 16 4.55 2.55 8.28
N LEU A 17 5.40 3.56 8.52
CA LEU A 17 5.73 4.56 7.51
C LEU A 17 6.48 3.94 6.33
N LEU A 18 7.43 3.04 6.61
CA LEU A 18 8.16 2.32 5.59
C LEU A 18 7.23 1.49 4.70
N GLY A 19 6.31 0.73 5.31
CA GLY A 19 5.30 -0.04 4.57
C GLY A 19 4.42 0.84 3.69
N PHE A 20 3.99 2.00 4.20
CA PHE A 20 3.23 2.98 3.41
C PHE A 20 4.02 3.51 2.20
N VAL A 21 5.30 3.85 2.38
CA VAL A 21 6.16 4.31 1.28
C VAL A 21 6.33 3.22 0.22
N ILE A 22 6.56 1.97 0.63
CA ILE A 22 6.68 0.83 -0.30
C ILE A 22 5.38 0.62 -1.08
N LEU A 23 4.23 0.70 -0.41
CA LEU A 23 2.92 0.60 -1.05
C LEU A 23 2.74 1.67 -2.14
N LEU A 24 3.10 2.92 -1.85
CA LEU A 24 3.02 4.02 -2.81
C LEU A 24 3.92 3.78 -4.03
N VAL A 25 5.16 3.36 -3.80
CA VAL A 25 6.11 3.04 -4.89
C VAL A 25 5.55 1.91 -5.76
N ALA A 26 5.02 0.84 -5.15
CA ALA A 26 4.43 -0.27 -5.88
C ALA A 26 3.20 0.17 -6.70
N TYR A 27 2.35 1.02 -6.13
CA TYR A 27 1.22 1.62 -6.83
C TYR A 27 1.67 2.43 -8.07
N PHE A 28 2.68 3.29 -7.92
CA PHE A 28 3.22 4.06 -9.05
C PHE A 28 3.83 3.17 -10.15
N ILE A 29 4.48 2.06 -9.78
CA ILE A 29 5.01 1.10 -10.75
C ILE A 29 3.85 0.48 -11.53
N ILE A 30 2.79 0.02 -10.86
CA ILE A 30 1.62 -0.56 -11.50
C ILE A 30 0.92 0.45 -12.41
N GLU A 31 0.74 1.69 -11.94
CA GLU A 31 0.13 2.77 -12.73
C GLU A 31 0.92 3.04 -14.01
N LYS A 32 2.26 3.03 -13.93
CA LYS A 32 3.12 3.21 -15.11
C LYS A 32 3.12 2.00 -16.04
N MET A 33 2.97 0.79 -15.50
CA MET A 33 2.86 -0.44 -16.30
C MET A 33 1.50 -0.57 -16.97
N THR A 34 0.46 0.03 -16.38
CA THR A 34 -0.90 0.00 -16.92
C THR A 34 -0.98 1.01 -18.07
N PRO A 35 -1.26 0.57 -19.30
CA PRO A 35 -1.23 1.45 -20.48
C PRO A 35 -2.38 2.47 -20.50
N GLU A 36 -3.47 2.15 -19.81
CA GLU A 36 -4.63 3.03 -19.60
C GLU A 36 -4.41 3.85 -18.33
N ASN A 37 -4.83 5.12 -18.34
CA ASN A 37 -4.80 5.94 -17.13
C ASN A 37 -5.88 5.44 -16.17
N THR A 38 -5.47 4.67 -15.16
CA THR A 38 -6.37 4.00 -14.22
C THR A 38 -7.23 5.00 -13.47
N TRP A 39 -6.66 6.17 -13.14
CA TRP A 39 -7.41 7.27 -12.54
C TRP A 39 -8.54 7.76 -13.44
N LYS A 40 -8.27 7.93 -14.74
CA LYS A 40 -9.27 8.35 -15.73
C LYS A 40 -10.39 7.32 -15.88
N GLU A 41 -10.04 6.04 -15.95
CA GLU A 41 -11.01 4.94 -16.04
C GLU A 41 -11.92 4.88 -14.81
N VAL A 42 -11.36 5.05 -13.61
CA VAL A 42 -12.12 4.95 -12.35
C VAL A 42 -12.97 6.20 -12.13
N VAL A 43 -12.40 7.40 -12.29
CA VAL A 43 -13.07 8.67 -11.92
C VAL A 43 -13.97 9.20 -13.04
N GLU A 44 -13.50 9.20 -14.30
CA GLU A 44 -14.28 9.77 -15.40
C GLU A 44 -15.23 8.73 -15.99
N LYS A 45 -14.74 7.51 -16.28
CA LYS A 45 -15.55 6.47 -16.92
C LYS A 45 -16.35 5.60 -15.94
N ASN A 46 -16.16 5.78 -14.63
CA ASN A 46 -16.80 4.97 -13.58
C ASN A 46 -16.62 3.45 -13.81
N ASN A 47 -15.43 3.06 -14.28
CA ASN A 47 -15.13 1.67 -14.58
C ASN A 47 -14.85 0.88 -13.29
N ILE A 48 -15.92 0.32 -12.72
CA ILE A 48 -15.88 -0.46 -11.48
C ILE A 48 -14.96 -1.69 -11.62
N ALA A 49 -14.84 -2.29 -12.81
CA ALA A 49 -13.97 -3.44 -13.02
C ALA A 49 -12.51 -3.07 -12.75
N VAL A 50 -12.05 -1.93 -13.28
CA VAL A 50 -10.70 -1.41 -13.04
C VAL A 50 -10.50 -1.05 -11.56
N ALA A 51 -11.51 -0.47 -10.90
CA ALA A 51 -11.45 -0.15 -9.48
C ALA A 51 -11.29 -1.40 -8.59
N ILE A 52 -12.02 -2.49 -8.89
CA ILE A 52 -11.91 -3.77 -8.17
C ILE A 52 -10.52 -4.37 -8.36
N VAL A 53 -9.99 -4.35 -9.58
CA VAL A 53 -8.65 -4.86 -9.88
C VAL A 53 -7.59 -4.06 -9.12
N LEU A 54 -7.68 -2.73 -9.12
CA LEU A 54 -6.79 -1.85 -8.36
C LEU A 54 -6.85 -2.15 -6.85
N ALA A 55 -8.06 -2.31 -6.30
CA ALA A 55 -8.25 -2.66 -4.89
C ALA A 55 -7.62 -4.01 -4.55
N ALA A 56 -7.79 -5.02 -5.39
CA ALA A 56 -7.18 -6.33 -5.22
C ALA A 56 -5.64 -6.26 -5.22
N PHE A 57 -5.05 -5.45 -6.11
CA PHE A 57 -3.60 -5.22 -6.12
C PHE A 57 -3.10 -4.56 -4.85
N ILE A 58 -3.77 -3.51 -4.37
CA ILE A 58 -3.41 -2.81 -3.13
C ILE A 58 -3.46 -3.77 -1.94
N ILE A 59 -4.51 -4.59 -1.85
CA ILE A 59 -4.64 -5.61 -0.79
C ILE A 59 -3.52 -6.65 -0.90
N GLY A 60 -3.22 -7.15 -2.10
CA GLY A 60 -2.14 -8.10 -2.36
C GLY A 60 -0.78 -7.58 -1.91
N ILE A 61 -0.43 -6.35 -2.29
CA ILE A 61 0.83 -5.72 -1.90
C ILE A 61 0.88 -5.50 -0.38
N SER A 62 -0.22 -5.06 0.22
CA SER A 62 -0.31 -4.87 1.68
C SER A 62 -0.07 -6.17 2.44
N MET A 63 -0.57 -7.31 1.94
CA MET A 63 -0.30 -8.62 2.52
C MET A 63 1.17 -9.02 2.39
N ILE A 64 1.80 -8.78 1.25
CA ILE A 64 3.24 -9.04 1.05
C ILE A 64 4.09 -8.20 2.02
N ILE A 65 3.77 -6.91 2.17
CA ILE A 65 4.45 -6.00 3.11
C ILE A 65 4.25 -6.50 4.55
N SER A 66 3.04 -6.89 4.92
CA SER A 66 2.73 -7.44 6.24
C SER A 66 3.57 -8.69 6.54
N ALA A 67 3.65 -9.62 5.58
CA ALA A 67 4.46 -10.83 5.69
C ALA A 67 5.96 -10.53 5.78
N ALA A 68 6.45 -9.51 5.08
CA ALA A 68 7.86 -9.11 5.11
C ALA A 68 8.27 -8.42 6.42
N ILE A 69 7.36 -7.69 7.08
CA ILE A 69 7.63 -6.99 8.35
C ILE A 69 7.52 -7.95 9.56
N HIS A 70 6.65 -8.95 9.49
CA HIS A 70 6.44 -9.94 10.57
C HIS A 70 7.25 -11.24 10.38
N GLY A 71 8.13 -11.30 9.38
CA GLY A 71 9.00 -12.44 9.09
C GLY A 71 10.30 -12.47 9.87
#